data_AF-A0A959LWS5-F1
#
_entry.id   AF-A0A959LWS5-F1
#
_cell.length_a   1.000
_cell.length_b   1.000
_cell.length_c   1.000
_cell.angle_alpha   90.00
_cell.angle_beta   90.00
_cell.angle_gamma   90.00
#
_symmetry.space_group_name_H-M   'P 1'
#
loop_
_entity.id
_entity.type
_entity.pdbx_description
1 polymer ?
#
loop_
_entity_poly.entity_id
_entity_poly.type
_entity_poly.pdbx_seq_one_letter_code
_entity_poly.pdbx_strand_id
1 'polypeptide(L)'
;MAKKRATKRQNKAVWEFPFTKKNYLIAGIGVATIVVGYLLMATGLGGDYAAVDGTWNNPMAITIAPLLLVIGYCAIIPFAILKYFPHSDKNNE
;
A
#
# COMPACT_ATOMS: atom_id res chain seq x y z
N MET A 1 -35.10 17.23 50.88
CA MET A 1 -33.89 17.60 50.12
C MET A 1 -33.55 16.49 49.14
N ALA A 2 -33.75 16.68 47.84
CA ALA A 2 -33.48 15.67 46.81
C ALA A 2 -32.03 15.81 46.31
N LYS A 3 -31.20 14.78 46.54
CA LYS A 3 -29.80 14.74 46.14
C LYS A 3 -29.71 14.51 44.62
N LYS A 4 -29.42 15.55 43.84
CA LYS A 4 -29.13 15.43 42.41
C LYS A 4 -27.89 14.55 42.22
N ARG A 5 -28.06 13.35 41.66
CA ARG A 5 -26.96 12.49 41.22
C ARG A 5 -26.29 13.14 40.00
N ALA A 6 -25.04 13.54 40.17
CA ALA A 6 -24.19 13.97 39.06
C ALA A 6 -23.92 12.77 38.15
N THR A 7 -24.42 12.83 36.92
CA THR A 7 -24.15 11.81 35.90
C THR A 7 -22.72 12.00 35.41
N LYS A 8 -21.85 11.04 35.69
CA LYS A 8 -20.46 11.02 35.22
C LYS A 8 -20.47 10.88 33.70
N ARG A 9 -20.13 11.94 32.97
CA ARG A 9 -20.02 11.94 31.50
C ARG A 9 -18.86 11.00 31.13
N GLN A 10 -19.18 9.79 30.67
CA GLN A 10 -18.17 8.86 30.18
C GLN A 10 -17.59 9.44 28.88
N ASN A 11 -16.31 9.75 28.92
CA ASN A 11 -15.56 10.15 27.74
C ASN A 11 -15.48 8.91 26.82
N LYS A 12 -16.29 8.86 25.77
CA LYS A 12 -16.17 7.80 24.76
C LYS A 12 -14.85 8.05 24.03
N ALA A 13 -13.90 7.13 24.14
CA ALA A 13 -12.71 7.15 23.31
C ALA A 13 -13.16 7.07 21.85
N VAL A 14 -13.09 8.21 21.15
CA VAL A 14 -13.37 8.28 19.72
C VAL A 14 -12.17 7.68 19.02
N TRP A 15 -12.30 6.41 18.65
CA TRP A 15 -11.33 5.73 17.79
C TRP A 15 -11.49 6.27 16.38
N GLU A 16 -10.73 7.32 16.05
CA GLU A 16 -10.62 7.77 14.67
C GLU A 16 -9.67 6.87 13.90
N PHE A 17 -10.14 6.36 12.77
CA PHE A 17 -9.33 5.50 11.91
C PHE A 17 -8.27 6.36 11.21
N PRO A 18 -6.97 6.03 11.33
CA PRO A 18 -5.90 6.88 10.83
C PRO A 18 -5.78 6.89 9.30
N PHE A 19 -6.49 6.01 8.59
CA PHE A 19 -6.47 5.91 7.14
C PHE A 19 -7.58 6.73 6.49
N THR A 20 -7.17 7.74 5.73
CA THR A 20 -8.06 8.52 4.85
C THR A 20 -8.16 7.87 3.46
N LYS A 21 -9.20 8.20 2.68
CA LYS A 21 -9.40 7.71 1.29
C LYS A 21 -8.15 7.88 0.40
N LYS A 22 -7.42 8.99 0.57
CA LYS A 22 -6.16 9.26 -0.15
C LYS A 22 -5.08 8.22 0.14
N ASN A 23 -5.05 7.71 1.36
CA ASN A 23 -4.10 6.69 1.79
C ASN A 23 -4.36 5.35 1.10
N TYR A 24 -5.64 4.98 1.00
CA TYR A 24 -6.09 3.82 0.25
C TYR A 24 -5.77 3.93 -1.25
N LEU A 25 -5.86 5.13 -1.83
CA LEU A 25 -5.48 5.35 -3.23
C LEU A 25 -3.99 5.05 -3.46
N ILE A 26 -3.10 5.55 -2.61
CA ILE A 26 -1.65 5.34 -2.73
C ILE A 26 -1.29 3.87 -2.47
N ALA A 27 -1.94 3.24 -1.48
CA ALA A 27 -1.80 1.81 -1.24
C ALA A 27 -2.25 1.01 -2.48
N GLY A 28 -3.35 1.40 -3.13
CA GLY A 28 -3.82 0.79 -4.38
C GLY A 28 -2.80 0.91 -5.52
N ILE A 29 -2.13 2.05 -5.65
CA ILE A 29 -1.03 2.23 -6.62
C ILE A 29 0.12 1.27 -6.28
N GLY A 30 0.50 1.14 -5.02
CA GLY A 30 1.53 0.19 -4.59
C GLY A 30 1.20 -1.26 -4.94
N VAL A 31 -0.04 -1.68 -4.70
CA VAL A 31 -0.53 -3.01 -5.08
C VAL A 31 -0.50 -3.20 -6.60
N ALA A 32 -0.95 -2.20 -7.37
CA ALA A 32 -0.91 -2.26 -8.83
C ALA A 32 0.54 -2.43 -9.35
N THR A 33 1.50 -1.70 -8.78
CA THR A 33 2.92 -1.84 -9.10
C THR A 33 3.45 -3.25 -8.83
N ILE A 34 3.06 -3.85 -7.70
CA ILE A 34 3.41 -5.24 -7.36
C ILE A 34 2.84 -6.22 -8.39
N VAL A 35 1.56 -6.06 -8.75
CA VAL A 35 0.90 -6.89 -9.77
C VAL A 35 1.63 -6.79 -11.10
N VAL A 36 1.98 -5.58 -11.55
CA VAL A 36 2.76 -5.36 -12.77
C VAL A 36 4.13 -6.04 -12.68
N GLY A 37 4.82 -5.96 -11.54
CA GLY A 37 6.08 -6.67 -11.31
C GLY A 37 5.94 -8.19 -11.47
N TYR A 38 4.90 -8.79 -10.88
CA TYR A 38 4.63 -10.22 -11.05
C TYR A 38 4.24 -10.60 -12.49
N LEU A 39 3.47 -9.76 -13.18
CA LEU A 39 3.16 -9.98 -14.60
C LEU A 39 4.43 -9.95 -15.46
N LEU A 40 5.35 -9.02 -15.18
CA LEU A 40 6.63 -8.93 -15.88
C LEU A 40 7.49 -10.17 -15.60
N MET A 41 7.52 -10.65 -14.36
CA MET A 41 8.17 -11.92 -14.00
C MET A 41 7.54 -13.11 -14.76
N ALA A 42 6.21 -13.13 -14.89
CA ALA A 42 5.49 -14.18 -15.61
C ALA A 42 5.87 -14.23 -17.10
N THR A 43 6.17 -13.08 -17.73
CA THR A 43 6.66 -13.06 -19.13
C THR A 43 8.04 -13.71 -19.29
N GLY A 44 8.85 -13.75 -18.24
CA GLY A 44 10.13 -14.45 -18.23
C GLY A 44 10.01 -15.97 -18.18
N LEU A 45 8.83 -16.53 -17.91
CA LEU A 45 8.61 -17.98 -17.78
C LEU A 45 8.45 -18.74 -19.12
N GLY A 46 8.41 -18.03 -20.25
CA GLY A 46 7.99 -18.58 -21.55
C GLY A 46 9.06 -19.28 -22.39
N GLY A 47 10.34 -19.26 -22.00
CA GLY A 47 11.41 -19.90 -22.79
C GLY A 47 12.76 -19.69 -22.14
N ASP A 48 13.57 -20.77 -22.15
CA ASP A 48 14.94 -20.88 -21.64
C ASP A 48 15.48 -19.66 -20.88
N TYR A 49 15.39 -19.71 -19.54
CA TYR A 49 15.79 -18.61 -18.65
C TYR A 49 17.27 -18.24 -18.81
N ALA A 50 18.09 -19.23 -19.15
CA ALA A 50 19.49 -19.08 -19.52
C ALA A 50 19.69 -19.83 -20.83
N ALA A 51 20.21 -19.15 -21.85
CA ALA A 51 20.70 -19.85 -23.02
C ALA A 51 21.79 -20.84 -22.60
N VAL A 52 21.97 -21.92 -23.36
CA VAL A 52 22.85 -23.06 -23.01
C VAL A 52 24.32 -22.62 -22.81
N ASP A 53 24.68 -21.46 -23.34
CA ASP A 53 25.94 -20.72 -23.21
C ASP A 53 26.05 -19.83 -21.95
N GLY A 54 25.05 -19.87 -21.04
CA GLY A 54 25.04 -19.13 -19.78
C GLY A 54 24.59 -17.67 -19.89
N THR A 55 24.12 -17.24 -21.07
CA THR A 55 23.61 -15.88 -21.29
C THR A 55 22.13 -15.77 -20.90
N TRP A 56 21.79 -14.77 -20.09
CA TRP A 56 20.42 -14.55 -19.62
C TRP A 56 19.55 -13.97 -20.75
N ASN A 57 18.51 -14.71 -21.14
CA ASN A 57 17.70 -14.36 -22.31
C ASN A 57 16.67 -13.25 -22.01
N ASN A 58 16.35 -12.99 -20.73
CA ASN A 58 15.35 -12.01 -20.31
C ASN A 58 15.78 -11.19 -19.06
N PRO A 59 16.71 -10.23 -19.21
CA PRO A 59 17.15 -9.37 -18.11
C PRO A 59 16.02 -8.49 -17.53
N MET A 60 14.97 -8.22 -18.29
CA MET A 60 13.80 -7.46 -17.80
C MET A 60 13.05 -8.21 -16.70
N ALA A 61 12.81 -9.51 -16.88
CA ALA A 61 12.11 -10.31 -15.86
C ALA A 61 12.99 -10.59 -14.64
N ILE A 62 14.30 -10.77 -14.82
CA ILE A 62 15.22 -11.13 -13.74
C ILE A 62 15.62 -9.91 -12.87
N THR A 63 15.76 -8.73 -13.47
CA THR A 63 16.29 -7.54 -12.78
C THR A 63 15.21 -6.51 -12.50
N ILE A 64 14.35 -6.23 -13.49
CA ILE A 64 13.36 -5.14 -13.37
C ILE A 64 12.17 -5.57 -12.51
N ALA A 65 11.74 -6.84 -12.62
CA ALA A 65 10.59 -7.32 -11.85
C ALA A 65 10.85 -7.33 -10.33
N PRO A 66 11.97 -7.89 -9.81
CA PRO A 66 12.25 -7.84 -8.37
C PRO A 66 12.47 -6.40 -7.88
N LEU A 67 13.05 -5.53 -8.71
CA LEU A 67 13.22 -4.11 -8.36
C LEU A 67 11.87 -3.40 -8.19
N LEU A 68 10.92 -3.62 -9.11
CA LEU A 68 9.55 -3.11 -9.01
C LEU A 68 8.84 -3.62 -7.76
N LEU A 69 9.01 -4.90 -7.43
CA LEU A 69 8.48 -5.51 -6.21
C LEU A 69 9.05 -4.86 -4.95
N VAL A 70 10.37 -4.63 -4.90
CA VAL A 70 11.02 -3.94 -3.78
C VAL A 70 10.50 -2.51 -3.65
N ILE A 71 10.36 -1.77 -4.74
CA ILE A 71 9.82 -0.40 -4.70
C ILE A 71 8.36 -0.41 -4.24
N GLY A 72 7.53 -1.29 -4.79
CA GLY A 72 6.12 -1.41 -4.41
C GLY A 72 5.93 -1.77 -2.94
N TYR A 73 6.65 -2.79 -2.48
CA TYR A 73 6.48 -3.36 -1.14
C TYR A 73 7.26 -2.60 -0.06
N CYS A 74 8.50 -2.19 -0.32
CA CYS A 74 9.37 -1.55 0.68
C CYS A 74 9.31 -0.02 0.67
N ALA A 75 8.86 0.61 -0.41
CA ALA A 75 8.74 2.08 -0.47
C ALA A 75 7.29 2.54 -0.52
N ILE A 76 6.50 2.10 -1.52
CA ILE A 76 5.16 2.66 -1.76
C ILE A 76 4.17 2.27 -0.64
N ILE A 77 4.11 0.99 -0.25
CA ILE A 77 3.20 0.53 0.81
C ILE A 77 3.54 1.18 2.17
N PRO A 78 4.81 1.21 2.64
CA PRO A 78 5.15 1.88 3.90
C PRO A 78 4.92 3.38 3.83
N PHE A 79 5.20 4.02 2.69
CA PHE A 79 4.90 5.43 2.50
C PHE A 79 3.39 5.72 2.54
N ALA A 80 2.57 4.84 1.94
CA ALA A 80 1.13 4.92 2.09
C ALA A 80 0.76 4.82 3.57
N ILE A 81 1.25 3.83 4.32
CA ILE A 81 0.89 3.66 5.74
C ILE A 81 1.34 4.86 6.60
N LEU A 82 2.57 5.34 6.41
CA LEU A 82 3.19 6.37 7.25
C LEU A 82 2.69 7.78 6.95
N LYS A 83 2.32 8.08 5.69
CA LYS A 83 1.92 9.43 5.32
C LYS A 83 0.50 9.71 5.79
N TYR A 84 0.38 10.41 6.91
CA TYR A 84 -0.91 10.86 7.41
C TYR A 84 -1.51 11.92 6.47
N PHE A 85 -2.61 11.58 5.82
CA PHE A 85 -3.44 12.56 5.11
C PHE A 85 -4.58 12.99 6.03
N PRO A 86 -4.64 14.26 6.47
CA PRO A 86 -5.74 14.74 7.29
C PRO A 86 -7.07 14.52 6.58
N HIS A 87 -8.11 14.18 7.36
CA HIS A 87 -9.46 14.08 6.84
C HIS A 87 -9.83 15.43 6.23
N SER A 88 -10.00 15.46 4.91
CA SER A 88 -10.53 16.64 4.24
C SER A 88 -12.02 16.62 4.52
N ASP A 89 -12.43 17.20 5.65
CA ASP A 89 -13.83 17.53 5.92
C ASP A 89 -14.27 18.51 4.85
N LYS A 90 -14.82 17.96 3.76
CA LYS A 90 -15.65 18.71 2.85
C LYS A 90 -16.99 18.87 3.56
N ASN A 91 -17.03 19.78 4.54
CA ASN A 91 -18.27 20.34 5.00
C ASN A 91 -18.85 21.08 3.78
N ASN A 92 -19.78 20.40 3.12
CA ASN A 92 -20.55 20.97 2.03
C ASN A 92 -21.44 22.05 2.66
N GLU A 93 -21.29 23.28 2.17
CA GLU A 93 -22.32 24.32 2.25
C GLU A 93 -23.59 23.87 1.53
#